data_AF-A0A5D9CDB0-F1
#
_entry.id   AF-A0A5D9CDB0-F1
#
_cell.length_a   1.000
_cell.length_b   1.000
_cell.length_c   1.000
_cell.angle_alpha   90.00
_cell.angle_beta   90.00
_cell.angle_gamma   90.00
#
_symmetry.space_group_name_H-M   'P 1'
#
loop_
_entity.id
_entity.type
_entity.pdbx_description
1 polymer ?
#
loop_
_entity_poly.entity_id
_entity_poly.type
_entity_poly.pdbx_seq_one_letter_code
_entity_poly.pdbx_strand_id
1 'polypeptide(L)'
;MTQATPHLTRADKYRAECVRWMSDFGPNLFVTFAFNRWVSMDEAQRTFEEFHQRLDRKLLGRSYFDRPGDRTVYIAAIEKPDTNIHIHALFRMTTEQAADFGDIAPGIWTKLVAAGNLDIQPVRHTEGAARYVTKALRPETSDRLLTPPHMETTTKIAA
;
A
#
# COMPACT_ATOMS: atom_id res chain seq x y z
N MET A 1 -30.46 10.85 30.34
CA MET A 1 -29.18 10.11 30.44
C MET A 1 -28.30 10.59 29.28
N THR A 2 -27.35 11.49 29.56
CA THR A 2 -26.44 12.02 28.54
C THR A 2 -25.30 11.02 28.38
N GLN A 3 -25.26 10.28 27.27
CA GLN A 3 -24.11 9.45 26.97
C GLN A 3 -22.90 10.37 26.74
N ALA A 4 -21.88 10.23 27.60
CA ALA A 4 -20.61 10.90 27.41
C ALA A 4 -20.01 10.43 26.07
N THR A 5 -19.83 11.36 25.13
CA THR A 5 -19.11 11.07 23.89
C THR A 5 -17.68 10.67 24.27
N PRO A 6 -17.19 9.48 23.91
CA PRO A 6 -15.84 9.08 24.28
C PRO A 6 -14.83 10.04 23.65
N HIS A 7 -13.98 10.63 24.48
CA HIS A 7 -12.85 11.42 24.00
C HIS A 7 -11.85 10.47 23.32
N LEU A 8 -11.84 10.47 22.00
CA LEU A 8 -10.88 9.71 21.20
C LEU A 8 -9.45 10.15 21.55
N THR A 9 -8.56 9.16 21.76
CA THR A 9 -7.14 9.43 21.95
C THR A 9 -6.53 10.01 20.67
N ARG A 10 -5.33 10.61 20.77
CA ARG A 10 -4.59 11.06 19.58
C ARG A 10 -4.36 9.91 18.58
N ALA A 11 -4.09 8.71 19.08
CA ALA A 11 -3.91 7.52 18.26
C ALA A 11 -5.21 7.11 17.54
N ASP A 12 -6.35 7.16 18.24
CA ASP A 12 -7.65 6.83 17.64
C ASP A 12 -8.05 7.83 16.56
N LYS A 13 -7.84 9.13 16.81
CA LYS A 13 -8.09 10.19 15.82
C LYS A 13 -7.21 10.01 14.57
N TYR A 14 -5.91 9.78 14.77
CA TYR A 14 -4.98 9.54 13.66
C TYR A 14 -5.41 8.33 12.84
N ARG A 15 -5.72 7.21 13.51
CA ARG A 15 -6.20 6.00 12.86
C ARG A 15 -7.49 6.24 12.09
N ALA A 16 -8.46 6.96 12.67
CA ALA A 16 -9.73 7.28 12.02
C ALA A 16 -9.51 8.10 10.74
N GLU A 17 -8.61 9.10 10.77
CA GLU A 17 -8.25 9.87 9.58
C GLU A 17 -7.56 9.01 8.52
N CYS A 18 -6.63 8.12 8.91
CA CYS A 18 -6.03 7.18 7.96
C CYS A 18 -7.09 6.26 7.32
N VAL A 19 -8.01 5.73 8.11
CA VAL A 19 -9.11 4.88 7.61
C VAL A 19 -9.99 5.65 6.63
N ARG A 20 -10.36 6.89 6.97
CA ARG A 20 -11.15 7.77 6.10
C ARG A 20 -10.41 8.02 4.78
N TRP A 21 -9.17 8.48 4.84
CA TRP A 21 -8.35 8.75 3.66
C TRP A 21 -8.15 7.53 2.76
N MET A 22 -7.81 6.37 3.33
CA MET A 22 -7.68 5.11 2.58
C MET A 22 -9.01 4.63 2.01
N SER A 23 -10.14 5.02 2.61
CA SER A 23 -11.46 4.70 2.08
C SER A 23 -11.83 5.60 0.91
N ASP A 24 -11.61 6.90 1.06
CA ASP A 24 -11.82 7.92 0.03
C ASP A 24 -10.89 7.71 -1.18
N PHE A 25 -9.76 7.03 -0.99
CA PHE A 25 -8.84 6.66 -2.06
C PHE A 25 -9.51 5.82 -3.17
N GLY A 26 -10.58 5.09 -2.86
CA GLY A 26 -11.29 4.22 -3.80
C GLY A 26 -10.46 3.02 -4.31
N PRO A 27 -9.83 2.23 -3.42
CA PRO A 27 -9.06 1.07 -3.83
C PRO A 27 -9.96 -0.06 -4.32
N ASN A 28 -9.48 -0.81 -5.31
CA ASN A 28 -10.15 -2.00 -5.83
C ASN A 28 -9.37 -3.31 -5.60
N LEU A 29 -8.11 -3.22 -5.16
CA LEU A 29 -7.28 -4.38 -4.86
C LEU A 29 -6.54 -4.21 -3.54
N PHE A 30 -6.58 -5.24 -2.70
CA PHE A 30 -5.81 -5.35 -1.47
C PHE A 30 -4.76 -6.44 -1.64
N VAL A 31 -3.52 -6.15 -1.25
CA VAL A 31 -2.42 -7.10 -1.38
C VAL A 31 -1.59 -7.13 -0.10
N THR A 32 -1.33 -8.32 0.41
CA THR A 32 -0.32 -8.54 1.45
C THR A 32 0.94 -9.09 0.83
N PHE A 33 2.06 -8.41 1.03
CA PHE A 33 3.40 -8.82 0.66
C PHE A 33 4.10 -9.38 1.89
N ALA A 34 4.34 -10.69 1.91
CA ALA A 34 5.12 -11.33 2.96
C ALA A 34 6.55 -11.55 2.48
N PHE A 35 7.53 -11.20 3.31
CA PHE A 35 8.95 -11.43 2.99
C PHE A 35 9.42 -12.83 3.39
N ASN A 36 8.85 -13.41 4.46
CA ASN A 36 9.19 -14.73 5.01
C ASN A 36 10.68 -14.91 5.33
N ARG A 37 11.37 -13.79 5.53
CA ARG A 37 12.74 -13.70 6.00
C ARG A 37 12.88 -12.37 6.72
N TRP A 38 13.88 -12.27 7.58
CA TRP A 38 14.23 -10.99 8.16
C TRP A 38 14.72 -10.04 7.07
N VAL A 39 14.18 -8.82 7.07
CA VAL A 39 14.61 -7.67 6.25
C VAL A 39 14.47 -6.42 7.10
N SER A 40 15.28 -5.39 6.80
CA SER A 40 15.08 -4.07 7.40
C SER A 40 13.87 -3.35 6.78
N MET A 41 13.38 -2.30 7.45
CA MET A 41 12.32 -1.45 6.88
C MET A 41 12.77 -0.80 5.56
N ASP A 42 14.00 -0.30 5.49
CA ASP A 42 14.56 0.31 4.28
C ASP A 42 14.64 -0.68 3.11
N GLU A 43 15.09 -1.92 3.39
CA GLU A 43 15.10 -2.98 2.39
C GLU A 43 13.69 -3.33 1.93
N ALA A 44 12.73 -3.41 2.87
CA ALA A 44 11.34 -3.71 2.54
C ALA A 44 10.71 -2.63 1.66
N GLN A 45 10.88 -1.35 2.00
CA GLN A 45 10.40 -0.23 1.21
C GLN A 45 11.02 -0.23 -0.18
N ARG A 46 12.35 -0.30 -0.29
CA ARG A 46 13.05 -0.31 -1.58
C ARG A 46 12.60 -1.48 -2.46
N THR A 47 12.42 -2.66 -1.87
CA THR A 47 11.95 -3.86 -2.59
C THR A 47 10.52 -3.67 -3.09
N PHE A 48 9.65 -3.05 -2.28
CA PHE A 48 8.27 -2.76 -2.65
C PHE A 48 8.17 -1.70 -3.76
N GLU A 49 8.99 -0.66 -3.69
CA GLU A 49 9.10 0.34 -4.76
C GLU A 49 9.62 -0.27 -6.06
N GLU A 50 10.62 -1.16 -5.99
CA GLU A 50 11.11 -1.88 -7.16
C GLU A 50 10.04 -2.82 -7.75
N PHE A 51 9.29 -3.52 -6.90
CA PHE A 51 8.13 -4.31 -7.32
C PHE A 51 7.14 -3.42 -8.09
N HIS A 52 6.78 -2.26 -7.53
CA HIS A 52 5.82 -1.34 -8.13
C HIS A 52 6.29 -0.81 -9.49
N GLN A 53 7.57 -0.45 -9.62
CA GLN A 53 8.15 -0.03 -10.89
C GLN A 53 8.12 -1.14 -11.95
N ARG A 54 8.45 -2.38 -11.56
CA ARG A 54 8.41 -3.54 -12.45
C ARG A 54 6.98 -3.87 -12.88
N LEU A 55 6.00 -3.70 -11.99
CA LEU A 55 4.58 -3.87 -12.26
C LEU A 55 4.09 -2.84 -13.28
N ASP A 56 4.31 -1.54 -13.02
CA ASP A 56 3.91 -0.47 -13.95
C ASP A 56 4.54 -0.66 -15.33
N ARG A 57 5.82 -1.03 -15.39
CA ARG A 57 6.51 -1.33 -16.66
C ARG A 57 5.88 -2.50 -17.42
N LYS A 58 5.35 -3.50 -16.70
CA LYS A 58 4.70 -4.67 -17.31
C LYS A 58 3.29 -4.34 -17.80
N LEU A 59 2.54 -3.55 -17.05
CA LEU A 59 1.17 -3.13 -17.39
C LEU A 59 1.13 -2.08 -18.51
N LEU A 60 2.04 -1.10 -18.48
CA LEU A 60 1.99 0.08 -19.34
C LEU A 60 3.06 0.08 -20.45
N GLY A 61 3.99 -0.88 -20.39
CA GLY A 61 5.11 -0.97 -21.31
C GLY A 61 6.27 -0.04 -20.97
N ARG A 62 7.19 0.13 -21.94
CA ARG A 62 8.48 0.83 -21.74
C ARG A 62 8.32 2.34 -21.46
N SER A 63 7.26 2.96 -21.95
CA SER A 63 6.98 4.40 -21.81
C SER A 63 6.20 4.77 -20.55
N TYR A 64 6.12 3.88 -19.55
CA TYR A 64 5.38 4.17 -18.32
C TYR A 64 5.90 5.41 -17.55
N PHE A 65 7.18 5.77 -17.74
CA PHE A 65 7.73 7.02 -17.20
C PHE A 65 7.10 8.28 -17.80
N ASP A 66 6.68 8.21 -19.06
CA ASP A 66 6.06 9.33 -19.77
C ASP A 66 4.53 9.38 -19.54
N ARG A 67 3.98 8.43 -18.77
CA ARG A 67 2.55 8.25 -18.53
C ARG A 67 2.19 8.24 -17.04
N PRO A 68 2.61 9.25 -16.24
CA PRO A 68 2.42 9.24 -14.79
C PRO A 68 0.95 9.15 -14.35
N GLY A 69 0.01 9.67 -15.15
CA GLY A 69 -1.43 9.57 -14.86
C GLY A 69 -2.04 8.18 -15.06
N ASP A 70 -1.37 7.32 -15.84
CA ASP A 70 -1.84 5.95 -16.11
C ASP A 70 -1.22 4.92 -15.15
N ARG A 71 -0.22 5.34 -14.38
CA ARG A 71 0.50 4.50 -13.42
C ARG A 71 -0.42 4.08 -12.29
N THR A 72 -0.16 2.88 -11.80
CA THR A 72 -0.89 2.34 -10.66
C THR A 72 -0.51 3.13 -9.41
N VAL A 73 -1.50 3.43 -8.58
CA VAL A 73 -1.28 4.14 -7.31
C VAL A 73 -1.64 3.24 -6.14
N TYR A 74 -0.93 3.42 -5.03
CA TYR A 74 -1.19 2.66 -3.80
C TYR A 74 -1.17 3.53 -2.56
N ILE A 75 -1.75 3.00 -1.49
CA ILE A 75 -1.45 3.38 -0.11
C ILE A 75 -1.10 2.10 0.62
N ALA A 76 0.06 2.05 1.28
CA ALA A 76 0.51 0.85 1.97
C ALA A 76 1.04 1.13 3.38
N ALA A 77 1.05 0.09 4.22
CA ALA A 77 1.61 0.15 5.56
C ALA A 77 2.51 -1.06 5.86
N ILE A 78 3.67 -0.80 6.46
CA ILE A 78 4.58 -1.83 6.99
C ILE A 78 4.06 -2.33 8.36
N GLU A 79 3.87 -3.64 8.47
CA GLU A 79 3.51 -4.34 9.71
C GLU A 79 4.68 -5.20 10.22
N LYS A 80 4.81 -5.30 11.55
CA LYS A 80 5.74 -6.23 12.24
C LYS A 80 7.23 -6.09 11.83
N PRO A 81 7.82 -4.87 11.89
CA PRO A 81 9.22 -4.65 11.51
C PRO A 81 10.23 -5.51 12.27
N ASP A 82 9.92 -5.87 13.52
CA ASP A 82 10.85 -6.56 14.41
C ASP A 82 10.79 -8.10 14.31
N THR A 83 9.94 -8.67 13.45
CA THR A 83 9.78 -10.14 13.33
C THR A 83 9.75 -10.61 11.89
N ASN A 84 8.61 -10.47 11.20
CA ASN A 84 8.42 -10.81 9.79
C ASN A 84 7.65 -9.67 9.14
N ILE A 85 8.36 -8.83 8.40
CA ILE A 85 7.75 -7.68 7.74
C ILE A 85 6.69 -8.15 6.77
N HIS A 86 5.50 -7.59 6.93
CA HIS A 86 4.46 -7.60 5.91
C HIS A 86 4.23 -6.18 5.42
N ILE A 87 3.95 -6.04 4.13
CA ILE A 87 3.41 -4.79 3.58
C ILE A 87 1.97 -5.06 3.18
N HIS A 88 1.04 -4.33 3.78
CA HIS A 88 -0.37 -4.33 3.40
C HIS A 88 -0.63 -3.14 2.50
N ALA A 89 -0.98 -3.38 1.24
CA ALA A 89 -1.16 -2.36 0.23
C ALA A 89 -2.59 -2.35 -0.30
N LEU A 90 -3.13 -1.14 -0.47
CA LEU A 90 -4.35 -0.87 -1.21
C LEU A 90 -3.96 -0.25 -2.54
N PHE A 91 -4.32 -0.88 -3.64
CA PHE A 91 -4.11 -0.34 -4.98
C PHE A 91 -5.42 0.23 -5.52
N ARG A 92 -5.30 1.32 -6.27
CA ARG A 92 -6.34 1.80 -7.18
C ARG A 92 -5.82 1.69 -8.60
N MET A 93 -6.54 0.90 -9.39
CA MET A 93 -6.17 0.50 -10.75
C MET A 93 -7.41 0.48 -11.64
N THR A 94 -7.23 0.46 -12.96
CA THR A 94 -8.35 0.12 -13.86
C THR A 94 -8.73 -1.36 -13.71
N THR A 95 -9.90 -1.75 -14.19
CA THR A 95 -10.34 -3.17 -14.17
C THR A 95 -9.38 -4.07 -14.95
N GLU A 96 -8.86 -3.60 -16.09
CA GLU A 96 -7.90 -4.32 -16.93
C GLU A 96 -6.57 -4.50 -16.19
N GLN A 97 -6.04 -3.43 -15.60
CA GLN A 97 -4.81 -3.50 -14.79
C GLN A 97 -4.96 -4.45 -13.60
N ALA A 98 -6.11 -4.45 -12.92
CA ALA A 98 -6.37 -5.33 -11.78
C ALA A 98 -6.48 -6.80 -12.20
N ALA A 99 -7.03 -7.09 -13.39
CA ALA A 99 -7.04 -8.44 -13.94
C ALA A 99 -5.62 -8.94 -14.23
N ASP A 100 -4.82 -8.13 -14.92
CA ASP A 100 -3.43 -8.46 -15.27
C ASP A 100 -2.50 -8.55 -14.05
N PHE A 101 -2.82 -7.83 -12.97
CA PHE A 101 -2.03 -7.83 -11.74
C PHE A 101 -1.85 -9.26 -11.20
N GLY A 102 -2.92 -10.05 -11.18
CA GLY A 102 -2.91 -11.42 -10.63
C GLY A 102 -1.90 -12.33 -11.32
N ASP A 103 -1.73 -12.15 -12.63
CA ASP A 103 -0.81 -12.95 -13.44
C ASP A 103 0.63 -12.43 -13.39
N ILE A 104 0.80 -11.11 -13.32
CA ILE A 104 2.11 -10.45 -13.38
C ILE A 104 2.81 -10.43 -12.02
N ALA A 105 2.07 -10.10 -10.95
CA ALA A 105 2.65 -9.80 -9.64
C ALA A 105 3.41 -10.98 -9.00
N PRO A 106 2.92 -12.23 -9.00
CA PRO A 106 3.64 -13.35 -8.40
C PRO A 106 5.02 -13.57 -9.03
N GLY A 107 5.12 -13.44 -10.35
CA GLY A 107 6.38 -13.61 -11.08
C GLY A 107 7.39 -12.49 -10.81
N ILE A 108 6.93 -11.25 -10.57
CA ILE A 108 7.80 -10.15 -10.15
C ILE A 108 8.27 -10.39 -8.71
N TRP A 109 7.33 -10.68 -7.80
CA TRP A 109 7.63 -10.82 -6.38
C TRP A 109 8.60 -11.96 -6.11
N THR A 110 8.38 -13.14 -6.71
CA THR A 110 9.29 -14.29 -6.58
C THR A 110 10.73 -13.97 -7.01
N LYS A 111 10.91 -13.08 -8.02
CA LYS A 111 12.25 -12.65 -8.46
C LYS A 111 12.92 -11.68 -7.50
N LEU A 112 12.14 -10.93 -6.72
CA LEU A 112 12.65 -9.95 -5.76
C LEU A 112 12.85 -10.60 -4.38
N VAL A 113 11.93 -11.46 -3.97
CA VAL A 113 11.88 -12.12 -2.68
C VAL A 113 11.53 -13.58 -2.88
N ALA A 114 12.54 -14.42 -3.11
CA ALA A 114 12.36 -15.83 -3.45
C ALA A 114 11.57 -16.64 -2.40
N ALA A 115 11.70 -16.30 -1.12
CA ALA A 115 10.94 -16.92 -0.02
C ALA A 115 9.56 -16.27 0.20
N GLY A 116 9.31 -15.12 -0.42
CA GLY A 116 8.15 -14.29 -0.15
C GLY A 116 6.87 -14.85 -0.76
N ASN A 117 5.74 -14.33 -0.29
CA ASN A 117 4.43 -14.67 -0.83
C ASN A 117 3.57 -13.42 -1.03
N LEU A 118 2.60 -13.51 -1.94
CA LEU A 118 1.55 -12.53 -2.11
C LEU A 118 0.21 -13.14 -1.72
N ASP A 119 -0.61 -12.38 -1.00
CA ASP A 119 -2.03 -12.64 -0.85
C ASP A 119 -2.79 -11.49 -1.50
N ILE A 120 -3.48 -11.79 -2.60
CA ILE A 120 -4.12 -10.81 -3.49
C ILE A 120 -5.64 -11.00 -3.37
N GLN A 121 -6.34 -9.94 -2.96
CA GLN A 121 -7.78 -9.98 -2.72
C GLN A 121 -8.47 -8.76 -3.33
N PRO A 122 -9.62 -8.93 -4.01
CA PRO A 122 -10.43 -7.79 -4.43
C PRO A 122 -10.99 -7.06 -3.20
N VAL A 123 -11.00 -5.73 -3.24
CA VAL A 123 -11.62 -4.93 -2.17
C VAL A 123 -13.13 -4.97 -2.32
N ARG A 124 -13.80 -5.73 -1.45
CA ARG A 124 -15.28 -5.80 -1.38
C ARG A 124 -15.89 -4.84 -0.37
N HIS A 125 -15.12 -4.47 0.65
CA HIS A 125 -15.53 -3.56 1.72
C HIS A 125 -14.37 -2.63 2.07
N THR A 126 -14.39 -1.44 1.46
CA THR A 126 -13.28 -0.49 1.49
C THR A 126 -12.86 -0.10 2.90
N GLU A 127 -13.82 0.25 3.76
CA GLU A 127 -13.51 0.64 5.14
C GLU A 127 -12.87 -0.51 5.93
N GLY A 128 -13.29 -1.75 5.66
CA GLY A 128 -12.71 -2.94 6.28
C GLY A 128 -11.26 -3.16 5.88
N ALA A 129 -10.95 -3.00 4.59
CA ALA A 129 -9.59 -3.09 4.08
C ALA A 129 -8.71 -1.96 4.64
N ALA A 130 -9.21 -0.72 4.69
CA ALA A 130 -8.54 0.42 5.32
C ALA A 130 -8.26 0.20 6.82
N ARG A 131 -9.23 -0.32 7.57
CA ARG A 131 -9.04 -0.71 8.98
C ARG A 131 -7.99 -1.80 9.14
N TYR A 132 -7.93 -2.74 8.21
CA TYR A 132 -6.93 -3.81 8.24
C TYR A 132 -5.51 -3.29 8.04
N VAL A 133 -5.29 -2.49 6.98
CA VAL A 133 -3.99 -1.86 6.67
C VAL A 133 -3.51 -0.98 7.83
N THR A 134 -4.42 -0.21 8.43
CA THR A 134 -4.08 0.73 9.50
C THR A 134 -3.89 0.08 10.87
N LYS A 135 -4.14 -1.23 11.07
CA LYS A 135 -4.13 -1.90 12.41
C LYS A 135 -2.91 -1.58 13.27
N ALA A 136 -1.74 -1.51 12.68
CA ALA A 136 -0.48 -1.21 13.37
C ALA A 136 -0.05 0.26 13.32
N LEU A 137 -0.73 1.11 12.52
CA LEU A 137 -0.37 2.52 12.38
C LEU A 137 -0.80 3.34 13.61
N ARG A 138 0.14 4.16 14.05
CA ARG A 138 0.04 5.17 15.12
C ARG A 138 0.78 6.44 14.65
N PRO A 139 0.53 7.61 15.26
CA PRO A 139 1.25 8.85 14.93
C PRO A 139 2.78 8.69 14.94
N GLU A 140 3.29 7.94 15.92
CA GLU A 140 4.72 7.70 16.17
C GLU A 140 5.35 6.73 15.17
N THR A 141 4.52 6.00 14.41
CA THR A 141 4.92 5.01 13.40
C THR A 141 4.48 5.42 12.00
N SER A 142 4.31 6.73 11.79
CA SER A 142 3.81 7.28 10.52
C SER A 142 4.82 7.09 9.37
N ASP A 143 6.09 6.88 9.69
CA ASP A 143 7.17 6.44 8.79
C ASP A 143 6.92 5.07 8.15
N ARG A 144 6.01 4.27 8.68
CA ARG A 144 5.60 2.97 8.12
C ARG A 144 4.57 3.09 7.00
N LEU A 145 4.04 4.28 6.76
CA LEU A 145 3.06 4.55 5.71
C LEU A 145 3.80 4.86 4.40
N LEU A 146 3.45 4.14 3.34
CA LEU A 146 4.10 4.26 2.03
C LEU A 146 3.09 4.74 0.98
N THR A 147 3.54 5.64 0.11
CA THR A 147 2.85 6.05 -1.11
C THR A 147 3.82 6.03 -2.29
N PRO A 148 3.35 5.91 -3.55
CA PRO A 148 4.25 5.84 -4.69
C PRO A 148 5.14 7.08 -4.80
N PRO A 149 6.47 6.94 -5.03
CA PRO A 149 7.38 8.08 -5.14
C PRO A 149 6.99 9.11 -6.22
N HIS A 150 6.33 8.64 -7.30
CA HIS A 150 5.87 9.51 -8.38
C HIS A 150 4.70 10.43 -7.97
N MET A 151 3.99 10.11 -6.89
CA MET A 151 2.95 10.96 -6.30
C MET A 151 3.53 12.00 -5.34
N GLU A 152 4.71 11.75 -4.77
CA GLU A 152 5.40 12.71 -3.89
C GLU A 152 5.94 13.93 -4.65
N THR A 153 6.26 13.75 -5.93
CA THR A 153 6.85 14.81 -6.78
C THR A 153 5.79 15.81 -7.26
N THR A 154 4.56 15.37 -7.50
CA THR A 154 3.44 16.23 -7.94
C THR A 154 3.04 17.26 -6.87
N THR A 155 3.32 16.99 -5.60
CA THR A 155 3.04 17.91 -4.49
C THR A 155 4.07 19.04 -4.35
N LYS A 156 5.22 18.97 -5.03
CA LYS A 156 6.32 19.95 -4.91
C LYS A 156 6.29 21.09 -5.94
N ILE A 157 5.28 21.17 -6.80
CA ILE A 157 5.10 22.28 -7.77
C ILE A 157 3.79 23.02 -7.45
N ALA A 158 3.71 23.56 -6.24
CA ALA A 158 2.72 24.56 -5.83
C ALA A 158 3.20 25.24 -4.55
N ALA A 159 4.41 25.84 -4.62
CA ALA A 159 4.93 26.77 -3.62
C ALA A 159 5.38 28.04 -4.35
#